data_AF-A0A2U3R4P0-F1
#
_entry.id   AF-A0A2U3R4P0-F1
#
_cell.length_a   1.000
_cell.length_b   1.000
_cell.length_c   1.000
_cell.angle_alpha   90.00
_cell.angle_beta   90.00
_cell.angle_gamma   90.00
#
_symmetry.space_group_name_H-M   'P 1'
#
loop_
_entity.id
_entity.type
_entity.pdbx_description
1 polymer ?
#
loop_
_entity_poly.entity_id
_entity_poly.type
_entity_poly.pdbx_seq_one_letter_code
_entity_poly.pdbx_strand_id
1 'polypeptide(L)'
;MLRRSGWYFVPCKYDHVAVLLAALPMQLVEQGPKGILGQNKTSGVGVALSSLGRGIKTVSVESKVLLPIIGEWKGDLSSPGMLLAGRRGQIMYWSPFGGALLPALNKNAAAPNENFNLCIAGVPGSGKSVFMQELMLSVLGVGGKVFVLDYGRSFKRTCLILGGRYIEFDMKNPVSINPFSEVPEDDSAKSIEARSDFLSNFPSILATMAAPQYGTSDLQQPMLQRALISVWQKKGAKAEITDIADWLSNREESYAKELGNMLFPFTKDGQHGRFFSGKAQLSLNSDIVVIETDHLRSVPELLAVIVQIMIVHINQTMVKGDRSRPFLIMIDEAWKLLAGKRSGEFIEEAGRIARKYNGSI
;
A
#
# COMPACT_ATOMS: atom_id res chain seq x y z
N MET A 1 -20.14 47.30 -12.89
CA MET A 1 -19.30 46.32 -12.18
C MET A 1 -19.39 46.57 -10.69
N LEU A 2 -20.16 45.76 -9.96
CA LEU A 2 -20.24 45.83 -8.49
C LEU A 2 -19.04 45.09 -7.90
N ARG A 3 -18.14 45.81 -7.20
CA ARG A 3 -16.99 45.25 -6.48
C ARG A 3 -17.38 44.96 -5.03
N ARG A 4 -17.25 43.71 -4.59
CA ARG A 4 -16.97 43.35 -3.19
C ARG A 4 -16.09 42.10 -3.14
N SER A 5 -15.05 42.16 -2.32
CA SER A 5 -14.23 41.02 -1.87
C SER A 5 -13.32 40.33 -2.89
N GLY A 6 -12.77 41.03 -3.89
CA GLY A 6 -11.67 40.50 -4.72
C GLY A 6 -12.05 39.43 -5.76
N TRP A 7 -13.33 39.13 -5.92
CA TRP A 7 -13.85 38.26 -6.98
C TRP A 7 -14.34 39.08 -8.17
N TYR A 8 -14.07 38.59 -9.38
CA TYR A 8 -14.55 39.19 -10.63
C TYR A 8 -15.72 38.38 -11.17
N PHE A 9 -16.86 39.04 -11.40
CA PHE A 9 -17.94 38.47 -12.21
C PHE A 9 -17.64 38.75 -13.67
N VAL A 10 -17.40 37.69 -14.45
CA VAL A 10 -17.27 37.77 -15.91
C VAL A 10 -18.61 37.36 -16.51
N PRO A 11 -19.17 38.11 -17.49
CA PRO A 11 -20.38 37.70 -18.18
C PRO A 11 -20.11 36.39 -18.94
N CYS A 12 -20.80 35.31 -18.56
CA CYS A 12 -20.82 34.09 -19.37
C CYS A 12 -21.68 34.33 -20.61
N LYS A 13 -21.17 33.98 -21.81
CA LYS A 13 -21.88 34.13 -23.09
C LYS A 13 -23.13 33.23 -23.24
N TYR A 14 -23.37 32.33 -22.28
CA TYR A 14 -24.47 31.36 -22.30
C TYR A 14 -25.10 31.24 -20.90
N ASP A 15 -25.84 32.26 -20.47
CA ASP A 15 -26.75 32.12 -19.35
C ASP A 15 -28.09 31.55 -19.86
N HIS A 16 -28.32 30.25 -19.64
CA HIS A 16 -29.69 29.76 -19.64
C HIS A 16 -30.33 30.32 -18.36
N VAL A 17 -31.27 31.26 -18.47
CA VAL A 17 -32.03 31.81 -17.33
C VAL A 17 -32.54 30.70 -16.38
N ALA A 18 -32.87 29.53 -16.91
CA ALA A 18 -33.24 28.34 -16.14
C ALA A 18 -32.14 27.85 -15.17
N VAL A 19 -30.87 27.93 -15.57
CA VAL A 19 -29.68 27.54 -14.78
C VAL A 19 -29.47 28.51 -13.61
N LEU A 20 -29.58 29.82 -13.85
CA LEU A 20 -29.53 30.84 -12.80
C LEU A 20 -30.68 30.66 -11.79
N LEU A 21 -31.91 30.45 -12.28
CA LEU A 21 -33.09 30.24 -11.44
C LEU A 21 -33.02 28.93 -10.64
N ALA A 22 -32.41 27.88 -11.20
CA ALA A 22 -32.18 26.61 -10.50
C ALA A 22 -31.07 26.68 -9.44
N ALA A 23 -30.10 27.59 -9.61
CA ALA A 23 -29.00 27.82 -8.68
C ALA A 23 -29.34 28.78 -7.54
N LEU A 24 -30.45 29.54 -7.63
CA LEU A 24 -30.93 30.35 -6.52
C LEU A 24 -31.29 29.41 -5.37
N PRO A 25 -30.72 29.59 -4.17
CA PRO A 25 -31.10 28.78 -3.03
C PRO A 25 -32.61 28.91 -2.85
N MET A 26 -33.34 27.78 -2.85
CA MET A 26 -34.78 27.73 -2.57
C MET A 26 -35.12 28.12 -1.11
N GLN A 27 -34.29 28.97 -0.50
CA GLN A 27 -34.46 29.60 0.80
C GLN A 27 -35.22 30.93 0.74
N LEU A 28 -35.69 31.37 -0.43
CA LEU A 28 -36.66 32.47 -0.54
C LEU A 28 -38.08 31.99 -0.18
N VAL A 29 -38.21 31.40 1.01
CA VAL A 29 -39.48 31.12 1.68
C VAL A 29 -39.38 31.68 3.09
N GLU A 30 -40.13 32.75 3.33
CA GLU A 30 -40.29 33.34 4.66
C GLU A 30 -41.51 32.73 5.33
N GLN A 31 -41.36 32.41 6.61
CA GLN A 31 -42.47 31.99 7.44
C GLN A 31 -43.24 33.24 7.88
N GLY A 32 -44.37 33.50 7.23
CA GLY A 32 -45.30 34.56 7.60
C GLY A 32 -46.13 34.22 8.84
N PRO A 33 -46.86 35.21 9.39
CA PRO A 33 -47.68 35.05 10.59
C PRO A 33 -48.74 33.95 10.43
N LYS A 34 -49.08 33.30 11.55
CA LYS A 34 -50.10 32.24 11.59
C LYS A 34 -51.45 32.77 11.08
N GLY A 35 -52.08 32.01 10.20
CA GLY A 35 -53.44 32.30 9.75
C GLY A 35 -54.46 32.12 10.87
N ILE A 36 -55.71 32.48 10.60
CA ILE A 36 -56.85 32.45 11.54
C ILE A 36 -57.09 31.05 12.14
N LEU A 37 -56.68 29.98 11.43
CA LEU A 37 -56.74 28.58 11.88
C LEU A 37 -55.43 28.06 12.53
N GLY A 38 -54.49 28.95 12.88
CA GLY A 38 -53.26 28.60 13.59
C GLY A 38 -52.14 27.96 12.75
N GLN A 39 -52.36 27.76 11.45
CA GLN A 39 -51.34 27.23 10.53
C GLN A 39 -50.34 28.31 10.10
N ASN A 40 -49.06 27.96 10.06
CA ASN A 40 -47.99 28.86 9.61
C ASN A 40 -48.14 29.14 8.11
N LYS A 41 -48.24 30.42 7.72
CA LYS A 41 -48.37 30.81 6.31
C LYS A 41 -46.98 30.96 5.72
N THR A 42 -46.55 30.00 4.89
CA THR A 42 -45.23 30.08 4.23
C THR A 42 -45.38 30.85 2.92
N SER A 43 -44.58 31.89 2.70
CA SER A 43 -44.65 32.75 1.51
C SER A 43 -43.27 32.92 0.89
N GLY A 44 -43.20 33.11 -0.43
CA GLY A 44 -41.95 33.37 -1.13
C GLY A 44 -41.91 32.76 -2.52
N VAL A 45 -40.78 32.94 -3.21
CA VAL A 45 -40.63 32.60 -4.63
C VAL A 45 -40.88 31.10 -4.86
N GLY A 46 -40.40 30.23 -3.97
CA GLY A 46 -40.62 28.78 -4.06
C GLY A 46 -42.10 28.39 -3.92
N VAL A 47 -42.85 29.02 -3.01
CA VAL A 47 -44.29 28.78 -2.81
C VAL A 47 -45.10 29.32 -4.00
N ALA A 48 -44.74 30.50 -4.51
CA ALA A 48 -45.37 31.10 -5.69
C ALA A 48 -45.18 30.22 -6.93
N LEU A 49 -43.95 29.78 -7.22
CA LEU A 49 -43.66 28.88 -8.34
C LEU A 49 -44.39 27.54 -8.21
N SER A 50 -44.47 26.98 -7.00
CA SER A 50 -45.25 25.75 -6.76
C SER A 50 -46.74 25.97 -6.99
N SER A 51 -47.32 27.10 -6.56
CA SER A 51 -48.74 27.41 -6.76
C SER A 51 -49.11 27.63 -8.23
N LEU A 52 -48.16 28.09 -9.04
CA LEU A 52 -48.30 28.26 -10.50
C LEU A 52 -48.06 26.94 -11.27
N GLY A 53 -47.85 25.81 -10.58
CA GLY A 53 -47.53 24.52 -11.22
C GLY A 53 -46.15 24.48 -11.88
N ARG A 54 -45.27 25.44 -11.56
CA ARG A 54 -43.91 25.59 -12.10
C ARG A 54 -42.82 25.10 -11.14
N GLY A 55 -43.21 24.49 -10.02
CA GLY A 55 -42.29 23.86 -9.06
C GLY A 55 -42.36 22.34 -9.16
N ILE A 56 -41.21 21.67 -9.02
CA ILE A 56 -41.12 20.21 -8.95
C ILE A 56 -40.67 19.84 -7.54
N LYS A 57 -41.44 19.00 -6.84
CA LYS A 57 -41.02 18.42 -5.56
C LYS A 57 -40.03 17.32 -5.84
N THR A 58 -38.82 17.47 -5.32
CA THR A 58 -37.75 16.46 -5.44
C THR A 58 -37.24 16.09 -4.05
N VAL A 59 -36.74 14.86 -3.90
CA VAL A 59 -35.98 14.47 -2.71
C VAL A 59 -34.65 15.23 -2.70
N SER A 60 -34.13 15.58 -1.52
CA SER A 60 -32.96 16.47 -1.38
C SER A 60 -31.70 16.00 -2.11
N VAL A 61 -31.58 14.71 -2.45
CA VAL A 61 -30.46 14.16 -3.23
C VAL A 61 -30.59 14.53 -4.70
N GLU A 62 -31.79 14.46 -5.29
CA GLU A 62 -32.07 14.84 -6.68
C GLU A 62 -31.83 16.33 -6.90
N SER A 63 -32.22 17.17 -5.93
CA SER A 63 -31.99 18.62 -6.02
C SER A 63 -30.49 18.96 -6.13
N LYS A 64 -29.60 18.14 -5.55
CA LYS A 64 -28.13 18.33 -5.68
C LYS A 64 -27.64 18.08 -7.10
N VAL A 65 -28.23 17.11 -7.82
CA VAL A 65 -27.85 16.74 -9.18
C VAL A 65 -28.33 17.78 -10.21
N LEU A 66 -29.42 18.48 -9.90
CA LEU A 66 -30.00 19.53 -10.76
C LEU A 66 -29.32 20.90 -10.61
N LEU A 67 -28.49 21.10 -9.58
CA LEU A 67 -27.73 22.33 -9.42
C LEU A 67 -26.66 22.42 -10.52
N PRO A 68 -26.49 23.59 -11.16
CA PRO A 68 -25.44 23.78 -12.17
C PRO A 68 -24.07 24.03 -11.54
N ILE A 69 -23.76 23.30 -10.47
CA ILE A 69 -22.51 23.40 -9.73
C ILE A 69 -21.65 22.23 -10.16
N ILE A 70 -20.64 22.52 -10.99
CA ILE A 70 -19.65 21.54 -11.40
C ILE A 70 -18.42 21.72 -10.51
N GLY A 71 -18.21 20.77 -9.59
CA GLY A 71 -17.00 20.68 -8.77
C GLY A 71 -16.14 19.47 -9.16
N GLU A 72 -14.82 19.57 -8.98
CA GLU A 72 -13.96 18.38 -8.99
C GLU A 72 -14.03 17.68 -7.62
N TRP A 73 -13.78 16.37 -7.60
CA TRP A 73 -13.71 15.63 -6.35
C TRP A 73 -12.63 16.24 -5.45
N LYS A 74 -12.98 16.61 -4.22
CA LYS A 74 -12.06 17.25 -3.26
C LYS A 74 -11.15 16.26 -2.54
N GLY A 75 -11.22 14.98 -2.92
CA GLY A 75 -10.55 13.93 -2.20
C GLY A 75 -11.33 13.44 -1.00
N ASP A 76 -10.67 12.60 -0.19
CA ASP A 76 -11.15 12.23 1.13
C ASP A 76 -10.70 13.30 2.13
N LEU A 77 -11.60 14.24 2.46
CA LEU A 77 -11.31 15.31 3.41
C LEU A 77 -11.09 14.82 4.86
N SER A 78 -11.43 13.56 5.16
CA SER A 78 -11.13 12.93 6.44
C SER A 78 -9.74 12.28 6.50
N SER A 79 -9.04 12.25 5.36
CA SER A 79 -7.69 11.70 5.22
C SER A 79 -6.78 12.71 4.52
N PRO A 80 -6.05 13.56 5.28
CA PRO A 80 -5.07 14.48 4.73
C PRO A 80 -3.91 13.67 4.16
N GLY A 81 -4.04 13.32 2.88
CA GLY A 81 -3.01 12.67 2.08
C GLY A 81 -2.20 13.69 1.28
N MET A 82 -1.75 13.27 0.11
CA MET A 82 -1.06 14.11 -0.85
C MET A 82 -1.94 15.25 -1.33
N LEU A 83 -1.36 16.44 -1.45
CA LEU A 83 -2.01 17.60 -2.04
C LEU A 83 -1.92 17.52 -3.57
N LEU A 84 -3.06 17.46 -4.24
CA LEU A 84 -3.17 17.43 -5.70
C LEU A 84 -4.10 18.55 -6.17
N ALA A 85 -4.04 18.86 -7.46
CA ALA A 85 -4.92 19.84 -8.09
C ALA A 85 -5.59 19.23 -9.33
N GLY A 86 -6.90 19.41 -9.42
CA GLY A 86 -7.66 19.07 -10.62
C GLY A 86 -7.37 20.03 -11.77
N ARG A 87 -7.90 19.72 -12.96
CA ARG A 87 -7.63 20.49 -14.19
C ARG A 87 -8.19 21.90 -14.14
N ARG A 88 -9.16 22.16 -13.25
CA ARG A 88 -9.74 23.49 -13.00
C ARG A 88 -9.06 24.22 -11.83
N GLY A 89 -7.99 23.67 -11.27
CA GLY A 89 -7.29 24.23 -10.11
C GLY A 89 -7.96 23.95 -8.77
N GLN A 90 -8.99 23.09 -8.74
CA GLN A 90 -9.59 22.66 -7.49
C GLN A 90 -8.59 21.78 -6.72
N ILE A 91 -8.26 22.20 -5.50
CA ILE A 91 -7.40 21.43 -4.61
C ILE A 91 -8.14 20.16 -4.14
N MET A 92 -7.42 19.05 -4.09
CA MET A 92 -7.87 17.77 -3.55
C MET A 92 -6.80 17.10 -2.69
N TYR A 93 -7.22 16.36 -1.66
CA TYR A 93 -6.34 15.52 -0.84
C TYR A 93 -6.53 14.05 -1.16
N TRP A 94 -5.47 13.33 -1.43
CA TRP A 94 -5.57 11.92 -1.80
C TRP A 94 -4.60 11.06 -0.99
N SER A 95 -5.13 10.01 -0.38
CA SER A 95 -4.36 8.99 0.33
C SER A 95 -4.82 7.60 -0.09
N PRO A 96 -3.90 6.64 -0.34
CA PRO A 96 -4.28 5.26 -0.61
C PRO A 96 -4.96 4.58 0.58
N PHE A 97 -4.71 5.05 1.80
CA PHE A 97 -5.30 4.50 3.02
C PHE A 97 -6.69 5.09 3.33
N GLY A 98 -7.11 6.17 2.64
CA GLY A 98 -8.37 6.87 2.94
C GLY A 98 -8.54 7.13 4.43
N GLY A 99 -9.77 6.99 4.94
CA GLY A 99 -10.06 7.13 6.38
C GLY A 99 -9.39 6.10 7.30
N ALA A 100 -8.72 5.05 6.79
CA ALA A 100 -7.90 4.16 7.62
C ALA A 100 -6.60 4.85 8.08
N LEU A 101 -6.15 5.88 7.36
CA LEU A 101 -4.98 6.68 7.73
C LEU A 101 -5.20 7.46 9.03
N LEU A 102 -6.43 7.93 9.27
CA LEU A 102 -6.82 8.67 10.47
C LEU A 102 -8.18 8.17 10.99
N PRO A 103 -8.21 7.03 11.70
CA PRO A 103 -9.45 6.43 12.21
C PRO A 103 -10.29 7.40 13.07
N ALA A 104 -9.63 8.32 13.78
CA ALA A 104 -10.28 9.33 14.61
C ALA A 104 -11.17 10.32 13.83
N LEU A 105 -10.85 10.58 12.55
CA LEU A 105 -11.61 11.47 11.67
C LEU A 105 -12.67 10.73 10.84
N ASN A 106 -12.64 9.40 10.85
CA ASN A 106 -13.44 8.53 9.98
C ASN A 106 -14.78 8.09 10.62
N LYS A 107 -15.48 8.99 11.32
CA LYS A 107 -16.73 8.63 12.02
C LYS A 107 -17.95 8.44 11.10
N ASN A 108 -17.87 8.90 9.84
CA ASN A 108 -19.01 8.94 8.91
C ASN A 108 -18.64 8.62 7.44
N ALA A 109 -17.41 8.20 7.12
CA ALA A 109 -17.08 7.88 5.73
C ALA A 109 -17.50 6.44 5.40
N ALA A 110 -18.17 6.25 4.26
CA ALA A 110 -18.26 4.92 3.65
C ALA A 110 -16.83 4.45 3.43
N ALA A 111 -16.46 3.30 4.02
CA ALA A 111 -15.09 2.78 4.00
C ALA A 111 -14.52 2.87 2.57
N PRO A 112 -13.54 3.74 2.30
CA PRO A 112 -12.94 3.77 0.98
C PRO A 112 -12.15 2.47 0.86
N ASN A 113 -12.41 1.68 -0.19
CA ASN A 113 -11.67 0.51 -0.63
C ASN A 113 -10.88 -0.26 0.44
N GLU A 114 -11.29 -1.48 0.73
CA GLU A 114 -10.55 -2.36 1.65
C GLU A 114 -9.14 -2.74 1.16
N ASN A 115 -8.72 -2.31 -0.04
CA ASN A 115 -7.39 -2.52 -0.60
C ASN A 115 -6.68 -1.18 -0.81
N PHE A 116 -5.57 -0.98 -0.13
CA PHE A 116 -4.77 0.25 -0.15
C PHE A 116 -3.63 0.20 -1.19
N ASN A 117 -3.49 -0.88 -1.95
CA ASN A 117 -2.37 -1.05 -2.87
C ASN A 117 -2.47 -0.07 -4.06
N LEU A 118 -1.32 0.39 -4.55
CA LEU A 118 -1.21 1.42 -5.58
C LEU A 118 -0.27 0.98 -6.71
N CYS A 119 -0.69 1.19 -7.95
CA CYS A 119 0.18 1.04 -9.12
C CYS A 119 0.50 2.42 -9.71
N ILE A 120 1.80 2.77 -9.77
CA ILE A 120 2.29 4.02 -10.39
C ILE A 120 2.98 3.66 -11.70
N ALA A 121 2.37 4.04 -12.83
CA ALA A 121 2.89 3.77 -14.16
C ALA A 121 3.25 5.07 -14.89
N GLY A 122 4.33 5.04 -15.67
CA GLY A 122 4.81 6.18 -16.44
C GLY A 122 6.15 5.91 -17.10
N VAL A 123 6.47 6.65 -18.15
CA VAL A 123 7.76 6.55 -18.86
C VAL A 123 8.92 7.05 -17.96
N PRO A 124 10.18 6.66 -18.23
CA PRO A 124 11.34 7.25 -17.56
C PRO A 124 11.31 8.79 -17.66
N GLY A 125 11.61 9.48 -16.55
CA GLY A 125 11.56 10.95 -16.49
C GLY A 125 10.17 11.57 -16.30
N SER A 126 9.08 10.79 -16.25
CA SER A 126 7.71 11.32 -16.08
C SER A 126 7.38 11.84 -14.66
N GLY A 127 8.34 11.83 -13.73
CA GLY A 127 8.12 12.24 -12.34
C GLY A 127 7.61 11.16 -11.38
N LYS A 128 7.68 9.86 -11.75
CA LYS A 128 7.26 8.75 -10.86
C LYS A 128 7.91 8.81 -9.48
N SER A 129 9.24 8.91 -9.42
CA SER A 129 9.99 8.95 -8.16
C SER A 129 9.70 10.22 -7.35
N VAL A 130 9.34 11.33 -8.00
CA VAL A 130 8.90 12.57 -7.31
C VAL A 130 7.53 12.34 -6.66
N PHE A 131 6.59 11.77 -7.40
CA PHE A 131 5.27 11.41 -6.87
C PHE A 131 5.38 10.42 -5.70
N MET A 132 6.23 9.40 -5.84
CA MET A 132 6.49 8.42 -4.79
C MET A 132 7.08 9.05 -3.52
N GLN A 133 8.02 9.99 -3.65
CA GLN A 133 8.59 10.69 -2.50
C GLN A 133 7.55 11.59 -1.80
N GLU A 134 6.68 12.25 -2.55
CA GLU A 134 5.59 13.04 -1.98
C GLU A 134 4.58 12.15 -1.24
N LEU A 135 4.25 10.98 -1.80
CA LEU A 135 3.41 9.99 -1.13
C LEU A 135 4.05 9.50 0.17
N MET A 136 5.33 9.17 0.14
CA MET A 136 6.11 8.78 1.32
C MET A 136 6.05 9.87 2.40
N LEU A 137 6.32 11.13 2.03
CA LEU A 137 6.27 12.26 2.97
C LEU A 137 4.88 12.43 3.58
N SER A 138 3.82 12.27 2.79
CA SER A 138 2.44 12.34 3.28
C SER A 138 2.15 11.25 4.32
N VAL A 139 2.54 10.00 4.05
CA VAL A 139 2.36 8.88 4.98
C VAL A 139 3.18 9.06 6.25
N LEU A 140 4.43 9.54 6.15
CA LEU A 140 5.27 9.84 7.30
C LEU A 140 4.70 11.00 8.14
N GLY A 141 4.16 12.03 7.48
CA GLY A 141 3.62 13.24 8.13
C GLY A 141 2.43 12.98 9.06
N VAL A 142 1.65 11.93 8.79
CA VAL A 142 0.55 11.47 9.65
C VAL A 142 0.98 10.38 10.65
N GLY A 143 2.28 10.11 10.73
CA GLY A 143 2.85 9.14 11.64
C GLY A 143 2.81 7.71 11.13
N GLY A 144 2.68 7.44 9.83
CA GLY A 144 2.84 6.10 9.24
C GLY A 144 4.31 5.68 9.11
N LYS A 145 4.56 4.43 8.69
CA LYS A 145 5.91 3.93 8.34
C LYS A 145 6.05 3.75 6.83
N VAL A 146 7.26 3.93 6.30
CA VAL A 146 7.54 3.70 4.88
C VAL A 146 8.81 2.86 4.69
N PHE A 147 8.67 1.81 3.91
CA PHE A 147 9.75 0.96 3.42
C PHE A 147 9.87 1.18 1.91
N VAL A 148 11.07 1.49 1.42
CA VAL A 148 11.31 1.70 -0.01
C VAL A 148 12.33 0.67 -0.50
N LEU A 149 11.94 -0.13 -1.48
CA LEU A 149 12.87 -0.90 -2.31
C LEU A 149 13.28 0.01 -3.46
N ASP A 150 14.44 0.64 -3.31
CA ASP A 150 14.97 1.63 -4.24
C ASP A 150 15.86 0.97 -5.30
N TYR A 151 15.79 1.54 -6.49
CA TYR A 151 16.63 1.18 -7.61
C TYR A 151 17.28 2.46 -8.16
N GLY A 152 18.58 2.62 -7.92
CA GLY A 152 19.34 3.75 -8.47
C GLY A 152 19.41 4.96 -7.54
N ARG A 153 19.24 4.75 -6.23
CA ARG A 153 19.53 5.71 -5.16
C ARG A 153 18.69 6.98 -5.18
N SER A 154 17.48 6.90 -5.72
CA SER A 154 16.55 8.03 -5.82
C SER A 154 16.07 8.53 -4.45
N PHE A 155 15.99 7.63 -3.47
CA PHE A 155 15.46 7.91 -2.12
C PHE A 155 16.54 8.09 -1.07
N LYS A 156 17.82 7.81 -1.38
CA LYS A 156 18.94 7.90 -0.44
C LYS A 156 19.02 9.23 0.29
N ARG A 157 18.98 10.35 -0.45
CA ARG A 157 19.11 11.69 0.14
C ARG A 157 17.94 11.99 1.08
N THR A 158 16.72 11.75 0.62
CA THR A 158 15.49 12.00 1.39
C THR A 158 15.45 11.15 2.65
N CYS A 159 15.85 9.88 2.57
CA CYS A 159 16.02 9.00 3.72
C CYS A 159 16.97 9.59 4.77
N LEU A 160 18.17 10.01 4.36
CA LEU A 160 19.17 10.56 5.27
C LEU A 160 18.72 11.88 5.90
N ILE A 161 18.08 12.76 5.14
CA ILE A 161 17.54 14.04 5.64
C ILE A 161 16.48 13.81 6.72
N LEU A 162 15.63 12.80 6.54
CA LEU A 162 14.56 12.44 7.49
C LEU A 162 15.06 11.57 8.66
N GLY A 163 16.37 11.35 8.79
CA GLY A 163 16.95 10.51 9.86
C GLY A 163 16.61 9.02 9.72
N GLY A 164 16.29 8.57 8.51
CA GLY A 164 15.92 7.20 8.20
C GLY A 164 17.08 6.22 8.14
N ARG A 165 16.73 4.95 7.99
CA ARG A 165 17.71 3.86 7.82
C ARG A 165 17.91 3.56 6.35
N TYR A 166 19.12 3.77 5.86
CA TYR A 166 19.54 3.35 4.52
C TYR A 166 20.31 2.03 4.60
N ILE A 167 19.86 1.03 3.86
CA ILE A 167 20.45 -0.31 3.77
C ILE A 167 20.85 -0.53 2.32
N GLU A 168 22.08 -0.98 2.08
CA GLU A 168 22.60 -1.20 0.74
C GLU A 168 23.08 -2.65 0.63
N PHE A 169 22.52 -3.39 -0.31
CA PHE A 169 22.96 -4.76 -0.59
C PHE A 169 24.07 -4.75 -1.62
N ASP A 170 25.28 -5.08 -1.18
CA ASP A 170 26.46 -5.20 -2.04
C ASP A 170 26.96 -6.64 -2.03
N MET A 171 27.28 -7.18 -3.21
CA MET A 171 27.90 -8.51 -3.37
C MET A 171 29.24 -8.61 -2.64
N LYS A 172 29.98 -7.49 -2.49
CA LYS A 172 31.27 -7.47 -1.79
C LYS A 172 31.11 -7.47 -0.27
N ASN A 173 30.05 -6.86 0.24
CA ASN A 173 29.76 -6.69 1.66
C ASN A 173 28.35 -7.20 1.97
N PRO A 174 28.12 -8.51 1.85
CA PRO A 174 26.78 -9.08 2.04
C PRO A 174 26.35 -8.92 3.51
N VAL A 175 25.14 -8.44 3.71
CA VAL A 175 24.48 -8.34 5.01
C VAL A 175 23.51 -9.50 5.13
N SER A 176 23.56 -10.22 6.26
CA SER A 176 22.62 -11.32 6.49
C SER A 176 21.20 -10.80 6.67
N ILE A 177 20.28 -11.38 5.89
CA ILE A 177 18.84 -11.17 5.92
C ILE A 177 18.10 -12.46 6.28
N ASN A 178 18.74 -13.37 7.02
CA ASN A 178 18.17 -14.68 7.34
C ASN A 178 16.66 -14.58 7.69
N PRO A 179 15.76 -15.18 6.88
CA PRO A 179 14.32 -15.00 6.99
C PRO A 179 13.72 -15.57 8.27
N PHE A 180 14.42 -16.49 8.94
CA PHE A 180 13.95 -17.12 10.17
C PHE A 180 14.18 -16.25 11.42
N SER A 181 15.11 -15.29 11.36
CA SER A 181 15.61 -14.57 12.55
C SER A 181 14.54 -13.79 13.31
N GLU A 182 13.50 -13.31 12.61
CA GLU A 182 12.45 -12.49 13.18
C GLU A 182 11.12 -13.24 13.37
N VAL A 183 11.05 -14.53 13.01
CA VAL A 183 9.82 -15.31 13.19
C VAL A 183 9.62 -15.59 14.70
N PRO A 184 8.47 -15.23 15.27
CA PRO A 184 8.26 -15.35 16.71
C PRO A 184 8.17 -16.82 17.16
N GLU A 185 8.72 -17.09 18.34
CA GLU A 185 8.77 -18.43 18.93
C GLU A 185 7.83 -18.63 20.12
N ASP A 186 7.29 -17.54 20.69
CA ASP A 186 6.37 -17.59 21.82
C ASP A 186 4.98 -18.13 21.43
N ASP A 187 4.26 -18.66 22.42
CA ASP A 187 2.95 -19.29 22.22
C ASP A 187 1.77 -18.32 22.36
N SER A 188 1.99 -17.00 22.21
CA SER A 188 0.87 -16.07 22.11
C SER A 188 0.07 -16.32 20.83
N ALA A 189 -1.24 -16.08 20.86
CA ALA A 189 -2.10 -16.26 19.69
C ALA A 189 -1.61 -15.48 18.46
N LYS A 190 -1.05 -14.28 18.68
CA LYS A 190 -0.48 -13.44 17.61
C LYS A 190 0.79 -14.05 17.01
N SER A 191 1.66 -14.61 17.84
CA SER A 191 2.89 -15.26 17.39
C SER A 191 2.63 -16.57 16.67
N ILE A 192 1.64 -17.35 17.12
CA ILE A 192 1.17 -18.55 16.42
C ILE A 192 0.65 -18.20 15.03
N GLU A 193 -0.18 -17.15 14.93
CA GLU A 193 -0.70 -16.64 13.66
C GLU A 193 0.45 -16.21 12.72
N ALA A 194 1.38 -15.37 13.17
CA ALA A 194 2.51 -14.92 12.35
C ALA A 194 3.43 -16.07 11.90
N ARG A 195 3.66 -17.03 12.79
CA ARG A 195 4.45 -18.23 12.49
C ARG A 195 3.75 -19.12 11.47
N SER A 196 2.43 -19.28 11.58
CA SER A 196 1.62 -20.00 10.60
C SER A 196 1.66 -19.32 9.23
N ASP A 197 1.43 -18.00 9.19
CA ASP A 197 1.50 -17.19 7.97
C ASP A 197 2.89 -17.27 7.31
N PHE A 198 3.97 -17.31 8.11
CA PHE A 198 5.33 -17.51 7.60
C PHE A 198 5.50 -18.91 7.00
N LEU A 199 5.15 -19.97 7.74
CA LEU A 199 5.34 -21.36 7.30
C LEU A 199 4.49 -21.74 6.09
N SER A 200 3.33 -21.08 5.88
CA SER A 200 2.49 -21.31 4.70
C SER A 200 3.03 -20.62 3.45
N ASN A 201 3.63 -19.43 3.59
CA ASN A 201 4.02 -18.59 2.46
C ASN A 201 5.47 -18.75 2.04
N PHE A 202 6.38 -19.06 2.98
CA PHE A 202 7.80 -19.21 2.72
C PHE A 202 8.17 -20.32 1.70
N PRO A 203 7.42 -21.43 1.53
CA PRO A 203 7.67 -22.40 0.46
C PRO A 203 7.68 -21.78 -0.95
N SER A 204 6.93 -20.71 -1.20
CA SER A 204 6.95 -20.00 -2.50
C SER A 204 8.29 -19.29 -2.76
N ILE A 205 8.94 -18.79 -1.71
CA ILE A 205 10.28 -18.18 -1.78
C ILE A 205 11.31 -19.27 -2.02
N LEU A 206 11.21 -20.41 -1.32
CA LEU A 206 12.09 -21.57 -1.58
C LEU A 206 11.94 -22.09 -3.01
N ALA A 207 10.73 -22.10 -3.56
CA ALA A 207 10.50 -22.44 -4.96
C ALA A 207 11.15 -21.42 -5.92
N THR A 208 11.10 -20.12 -5.57
CA THR A 208 11.78 -19.05 -6.33
C THR A 208 13.31 -19.21 -6.27
N MET A 209 13.86 -19.62 -5.12
CA MET A 209 15.30 -19.93 -4.98
C MET A 209 15.70 -21.15 -5.80
N ALA A 210 14.95 -22.25 -5.71
CA ALA A 210 15.31 -23.51 -6.36
C ALA A 210 15.08 -23.49 -7.88
N ALA A 211 13.96 -22.90 -8.33
CA ALA A 211 13.54 -22.97 -9.74
C ALA A 211 12.90 -21.66 -10.21
N PRO A 212 13.66 -20.55 -10.32
CA PRO A 212 13.12 -19.22 -10.63
C PRO A 212 12.43 -19.11 -12.00
N GLN A 213 12.87 -19.90 -13.00
CA GLN A 213 12.36 -19.83 -14.38
C GLN A 213 11.16 -20.77 -14.64
N TYR A 214 11.25 -22.00 -14.15
CA TYR A 214 10.31 -23.07 -14.47
C TYR A 214 9.34 -23.40 -13.33
N GLY A 215 9.63 -22.92 -12.12
CA GLY A 215 8.90 -23.27 -10.91
C GLY A 215 9.14 -24.70 -10.45
N THR A 216 8.41 -25.08 -9.41
CA THR A 216 8.47 -26.41 -8.79
C THR A 216 7.20 -27.19 -9.07
N SER A 217 7.31 -28.51 -9.20
CA SER A 217 6.18 -29.41 -9.46
C SER A 217 5.27 -29.62 -8.22
N ASP A 218 4.10 -30.19 -8.45
CA ASP A 218 3.13 -30.54 -7.39
C ASP A 218 3.68 -31.55 -6.36
N LEU A 219 4.74 -32.28 -6.69
CA LEU A 219 5.46 -33.15 -5.74
C LEU A 219 6.55 -32.39 -4.97
N GLN A 220 7.22 -31.46 -5.65
CA GLN A 220 8.28 -30.64 -5.06
C GLN A 220 7.73 -29.65 -4.04
N GLN A 221 6.55 -29.08 -4.29
CA GLN A 221 5.93 -28.07 -3.42
C GLN A 221 5.62 -28.58 -2.00
N PRO A 222 4.90 -29.72 -1.80
CA PRO A 222 4.73 -30.31 -0.48
C PRO A 222 6.07 -30.74 0.16
N MET A 223 7.06 -31.13 -0.64
CA MET A 223 8.37 -31.53 -0.12
C MET A 223 9.13 -30.34 0.47
N LEU A 224 9.12 -29.17 -0.21
CA LEU A 224 9.67 -27.93 0.34
C LEU A 224 8.97 -27.53 1.65
N GLN A 225 7.64 -27.67 1.69
CA GLN A 225 6.86 -27.39 2.90
C GLN A 225 7.22 -28.35 4.05
N ARG A 226 7.36 -29.65 3.78
CA ARG A 226 7.79 -30.65 4.78
C ARG A 226 9.21 -30.37 5.30
N ALA A 227 10.13 -29.99 4.41
CA ALA A 227 11.48 -29.61 4.78
C ALA A 227 11.48 -28.39 5.71
N LEU A 228 10.75 -27.34 5.32
CA LEU A 228 10.60 -26.11 6.10
C LEU A 228 10.07 -26.39 7.51
N ILE A 229 8.95 -27.11 7.63
CA ILE A 229 8.33 -27.42 8.92
C ILE A 229 9.30 -28.25 9.78
N SER A 230 9.96 -29.26 9.19
CA SER A 230 10.89 -30.13 9.91
C SER A 230 12.12 -29.38 10.44
N VAL A 231 12.66 -28.46 9.64
CA VAL A 231 13.81 -27.64 10.03
C VAL A 231 13.40 -26.63 11.09
N TRP A 232 12.24 -25.97 10.91
CA TRP A 232 11.71 -25.03 11.89
C TRP A 232 11.48 -25.68 13.26
N GLN A 233 10.90 -26.87 13.31
CA GLN A 233 10.70 -27.60 14.57
C GLN A 233 12.01 -27.91 15.32
N LYS A 234 13.13 -28.08 14.60
CA LYS A 234 14.43 -28.40 15.19
C LYS A 234 15.24 -27.17 15.59
N LYS A 235 15.16 -26.09 14.81
CA LYS A 235 16.08 -24.95 14.92
C LYS A 235 15.40 -23.60 15.19
N GLY A 236 14.08 -23.51 15.00
CA GLY A 236 13.32 -22.27 15.18
C GLY A 236 13.93 -21.11 14.39
N ALA A 237 14.05 -19.96 15.05
CA ALA A 237 14.60 -18.72 14.49
C ALA A 237 16.10 -18.82 14.12
N LYS A 238 16.79 -19.89 14.52
CA LYS A 238 18.19 -20.18 14.13
C LYS A 238 18.29 -21.04 12.87
N ALA A 239 17.17 -21.42 12.26
CA ALA A 239 17.19 -22.12 10.98
C ALA A 239 17.87 -21.28 9.89
N GLU A 240 18.46 -21.97 8.91
CA GLU A 240 19.06 -21.36 7.72
C GLU A 240 18.61 -22.11 6.45
N ILE A 241 18.81 -21.49 5.28
CA ILE A 241 18.53 -22.15 3.99
C ILE A 241 19.38 -23.42 3.81
N THR A 242 20.60 -23.41 4.32
CA THR A 242 21.49 -24.58 4.40
C THR A 242 20.80 -25.78 5.05
N ASP A 243 20.06 -25.56 6.14
CA ASP A 243 19.41 -26.65 6.87
C ASP A 243 18.28 -27.32 6.07
N ILE A 244 17.59 -26.53 5.25
CA ILE A 244 16.56 -27.02 4.33
C ILE A 244 17.20 -27.82 3.21
N ALA A 245 18.26 -27.29 2.60
CA ALA A 245 19.01 -27.99 1.55
C ALA A 245 19.58 -29.33 2.06
N ASP A 246 20.18 -29.33 3.24
CA ASP A 246 20.73 -30.54 3.88
C ASP A 246 19.62 -31.55 4.21
N TRP A 247 18.47 -31.10 4.69
CA TRP A 247 17.34 -31.99 4.97
C TRP A 247 16.83 -32.67 3.70
N LEU A 248 16.74 -31.91 2.60
CA LEU A 248 16.30 -32.39 1.28
C LEU A 248 17.30 -33.36 0.65
N SER A 249 18.60 -33.07 0.74
CA SER A 249 19.67 -33.94 0.23
C SER A 249 19.75 -35.30 0.93
N ASN A 250 19.27 -35.37 2.18
CA ASN A 250 19.19 -36.60 2.98
C ASN A 250 17.85 -37.35 2.82
N ARG A 251 17.08 -37.07 1.77
CA ARG A 251 15.89 -37.86 1.39
C ARG A 251 16.26 -39.00 0.47
N GLU A 252 15.42 -40.01 0.35
CA GLU A 252 15.66 -41.12 -0.60
C GLU A 252 15.21 -40.72 -2.00
N GLU A 253 14.13 -39.94 -2.07
CA GLU A 253 13.50 -39.49 -3.30
C GLU A 253 14.42 -38.59 -4.13
N SER A 254 14.60 -38.92 -5.41
CA SER A 254 15.50 -38.18 -6.32
C SER A 254 15.12 -36.71 -6.46
N TYR A 255 13.83 -36.41 -6.63
CA TYR A 255 13.34 -35.03 -6.79
C TYR A 255 13.58 -34.18 -5.53
N ALA A 256 13.65 -34.79 -4.34
CA ALA A 256 13.97 -34.07 -3.11
C ALA A 256 15.47 -33.72 -3.07
N LYS A 257 16.35 -34.65 -3.45
CA LYS A 257 17.79 -34.38 -3.59
C LYS A 257 18.06 -33.30 -4.63
N GLU A 258 17.34 -33.33 -5.75
CA GLU A 258 17.41 -32.29 -6.78
C GLU A 258 17.05 -30.91 -6.22
N LEU A 259 15.99 -30.79 -5.41
CA LEU A 259 15.65 -29.54 -4.73
C LEU A 259 16.78 -29.07 -3.79
N GLY A 260 17.37 -29.99 -3.01
CA GLY A 260 18.52 -29.67 -2.15
C GLY A 260 19.69 -29.10 -2.95
N ASN A 261 20.01 -29.72 -4.08
CA ASN A 261 21.05 -29.25 -5.00
C ASN A 261 20.71 -27.89 -5.63
N MET A 262 19.44 -27.67 -6.00
CA MET A 262 18.97 -26.40 -6.56
C MET A 262 19.04 -25.24 -5.55
N LEU A 263 18.89 -25.53 -4.26
CA LEU A 263 19.05 -24.53 -3.19
C LEU A 263 20.52 -24.21 -2.87
N PHE A 264 21.48 -25.00 -3.38
CA PHE A 264 22.91 -24.84 -3.11
C PHE A 264 23.43 -23.40 -3.22
N PRO A 265 23.08 -22.57 -4.23
CA PRO A 265 23.58 -21.20 -4.33
C PRO A 265 23.26 -20.32 -3.11
N PHE A 266 22.21 -20.64 -2.35
CA PHE A 266 21.71 -19.88 -1.20
C PHE A 266 22.13 -20.48 0.15
N THR A 267 22.79 -21.65 0.16
CA THR A 267 23.38 -22.23 1.37
C THR A 267 24.67 -21.51 1.73
N LYS A 268 25.16 -21.71 2.97
CA LYS A 268 26.40 -21.10 3.48
C LYS A 268 27.63 -21.30 2.58
N ASP A 269 27.66 -22.39 1.82
CA ASP A 269 28.75 -22.78 0.92
C ASP A 269 28.51 -22.32 -0.53
N GLY A 270 27.32 -21.78 -0.82
CA GLY A 270 26.93 -21.23 -2.12
C GLY A 270 27.33 -19.77 -2.31
N GLN A 271 27.31 -19.33 -3.57
CA GLN A 271 27.73 -17.97 -3.98
C GLN A 271 26.93 -16.83 -3.33
N HIS A 272 25.69 -17.07 -2.90
CA HIS A 272 24.81 -16.10 -2.25
C HIS A 272 24.62 -16.39 -0.75
N GLY A 273 25.23 -17.44 -0.22
CA GLY A 273 25.02 -17.94 1.13
C GLY A 273 25.16 -16.89 2.23
N ARG A 274 26.10 -15.97 2.07
CA ARG A 274 26.37 -14.91 3.06
C ARG A 274 25.18 -13.97 3.29
N PHE A 275 24.28 -13.81 2.33
CA PHE A 275 23.05 -13.03 2.53
C PHE A 275 22.03 -13.77 3.41
N PHE A 276 22.11 -15.10 3.54
CA PHE A 276 21.07 -15.90 4.20
C PHE A 276 21.57 -16.69 5.42
N SER A 277 22.86 -16.58 5.73
CA SER A 277 23.52 -17.31 6.83
C SER A 277 23.69 -16.42 8.05
N GLY A 278 23.62 -17.00 9.25
CA GLY A 278 23.71 -16.28 10.52
C GLY A 278 22.44 -15.53 10.89
N LYS A 279 22.49 -14.78 11.99
CA LYS A 279 21.38 -13.92 12.43
C LYS A 279 21.22 -12.73 11.48
N ALA A 280 19.99 -12.35 11.16
CA ALA A 280 19.71 -11.13 10.40
C ALA A 280 20.36 -9.91 11.06
N GLN A 281 21.05 -9.09 10.27
CA GLN A 281 21.82 -7.92 10.72
C GLN A 281 21.18 -6.58 10.30
N LEU A 282 19.92 -6.63 9.86
CA LEU A 282 19.14 -5.46 9.46
C LEU A 282 18.24 -4.98 10.60
N SER A 283 18.12 -3.66 10.74
CA SER A 283 17.17 -3.03 11.67
C SER A 283 16.11 -2.29 10.87
N LEU A 284 14.85 -2.64 11.08
CA LEU A 284 13.67 -2.05 10.45
C LEU A 284 12.88 -1.13 11.40
N ASN A 285 13.51 -0.70 12.50
CA ASN A 285 12.83 0.04 13.56
C ASN A 285 12.55 1.51 13.19
N SER A 286 13.32 2.08 12.26
CA SER A 286 13.13 3.44 11.76
C SER A 286 11.79 3.61 11.05
N ASP A 287 11.26 4.84 11.06
CA ASP A 287 9.99 5.17 10.40
C ASP A 287 10.09 5.21 8.88
N ILE A 288 11.29 5.51 8.38
CA ILE A 288 11.68 5.41 6.98
C ILE A 288 12.87 4.45 6.86
N VAL A 289 12.70 3.41 6.05
CA VAL A 289 13.75 2.47 5.68
C VAL A 289 13.85 2.42 4.17
N VAL A 290 15.04 2.72 3.63
CA VAL A 290 15.34 2.59 2.21
C VAL A 290 16.31 1.44 2.01
N ILE A 291 15.95 0.52 1.13
CA ILE A 291 16.69 -0.68 0.77
C ILE A 291 17.14 -0.50 -0.67
N GLU A 292 18.43 -0.20 -0.85
CA GLU A 292 19.03 -0.04 -2.16
C GLU A 292 19.45 -1.39 -2.74
N THR A 293 19.05 -1.63 -3.99
CA THR A 293 19.24 -2.91 -4.68
C THR A 293 19.99 -2.80 -6.02
N ASP A 294 20.45 -1.61 -6.41
CA ASP A 294 21.10 -1.40 -7.71
C ASP A 294 22.34 -2.30 -7.95
N HIS A 295 23.10 -2.60 -6.90
CA HIS A 295 24.26 -3.51 -6.98
C HIS A 295 23.88 -4.97 -7.31
N LEU A 296 22.61 -5.33 -7.18
CA LEU A 296 22.07 -6.66 -7.50
C LEU A 296 21.49 -6.74 -8.91
N ARG A 297 21.55 -5.66 -9.68
CA ARG A 297 21.00 -5.56 -11.05
C ARG A 297 21.47 -6.68 -11.98
N SER A 298 22.71 -7.15 -11.82
CA SER A 298 23.29 -8.21 -12.65
C SER A 298 22.92 -9.62 -12.22
N VAL A 299 22.19 -9.79 -11.09
CA VAL A 299 21.78 -11.10 -10.56
C VAL A 299 20.27 -11.07 -10.24
N PRO A 300 19.39 -11.14 -11.26
CA PRO A 300 17.94 -10.97 -11.08
C PRO A 300 17.30 -11.99 -10.14
N GLU A 301 17.77 -13.25 -10.14
CA GLU A 301 17.25 -14.27 -9.20
C GLU A 301 17.52 -13.90 -7.74
N LEU A 302 18.71 -13.37 -7.44
CA LEU A 302 19.06 -12.92 -6.09
C LEU A 302 18.25 -11.69 -5.69
N LEU A 303 18.06 -10.74 -6.62
CA LEU A 303 17.25 -9.55 -6.39
C LEU A 303 15.81 -9.93 -5.99
N ALA A 304 15.19 -10.83 -6.76
CA ALA A 304 13.83 -11.31 -6.46
C ALA A 304 13.75 -11.92 -5.06
N VAL A 305 14.69 -12.81 -4.72
CA VAL A 305 14.75 -13.47 -3.41
C VAL A 305 14.97 -12.48 -2.26
N ILE A 306 15.89 -11.51 -2.43
CA ILE A 306 16.15 -10.48 -1.43
C ILE A 306 14.89 -9.63 -1.19
N VAL A 307 14.24 -9.16 -2.26
CA VAL A 307 12.99 -8.40 -2.13
C VAL A 307 11.92 -9.21 -1.41
N GLN A 308 11.74 -10.48 -1.79
CA GLN A 308 10.77 -11.35 -1.15
C GLN A 308 11.01 -11.50 0.36
N ILE A 309 12.26 -11.74 0.75
CA ILE A 309 12.66 -11.88 2.15
C ILE A 309 12.55 -10.55 2.91
N MET A 310 12.86 -9.41 2.27
CA MET A 310 12.68 -8.10 2.89
C MET A 310 11.21 -7.82 3.21
N ILE A 311 10.28 -8.17 2.32
CA ILE A 311 8.84 -8.05 2.61
C ILE A 311 8.44 -8.97 3.77
N VAL A 312 8.99 -10.19 3.86
CA VAL A 312 8.77 -11.05 5.02
C VAL A 312 9.25 -10.37 6.31
N HIS A 313 10.46 -9.81 6.33
CA HIS A 313 10.97 -9.07 7.51
C HIS A 313 10.11 -7.86 7.86
N ILE A 314 9.65 -7.10 6.87
CA ILE A 314 8.75 -5.97 7.07
C ILE A 314 7.45 -6.45 7.73
N ASN A 315 6.81 -7.47 7.17
CA ASN A 315 5.56 -8.02 7.71
C ASN A 315 5.75 -8.52 9.15
N GLN A 316 6.83 -9.26 9.44
CA GLN A 316 7.11 -9.73 10.80
C GLN A 316 7.36 -8.55 11.78
N THR A 317 8.07 -7.52 11.33
CA THR A 317 8.29 -6.29 12.13
C THR A 317 6.96 -5.60 12.43
N MET A 318 6.07 -5.50 11.46
CA MET A 318 4.76 -4.87 11.63
C MET A 318 3.83 -5.71 12.53
N VAL A 319 3.92 -7.04 12.49
CA VAL A 319 3.16 -7.92 13.40
C VAL A 319 3.57 -7.72 14.85
N LYS A 320 4.87 -7.59 15.12
CA LYS A 320 5.41 -7.34 16.47
C LYS A 320 5.12 -5.93 16.98
N GLY A 321 4.94 -4.97 16.07
CA GLY A 321 4.72 -3.57 16.37
C GLY A 321 3.26 -3.19 16.62
N ASP A 322 3.00 -1.88 16.51
CA ASP A 322 1.65 -1.31 16.60
C ASP A 322 0.89 -1.52 15.28
N ARG A 323 -0.10 -2.41 15.29
CA ARG A 323 -0.96 -2.73 14.13
C ARG A 323 -1.94 -1.59 13.76
N SER A 324 -2.07 -0.56 14.59
CA SER A 324 -2.92 0.59 14.29
C SER A 324 -2.22 1.60 13.38
N ARG A 325 -0.89 1.52 13.28
CA ARG A 325 -0.07 2.42 12.49
C ARG A 325 -0.01 1.95 11.04
N PRO A 326 -0.43 2.76 10.06
CA PRO A 326 -0.35 2.39 8.65
C PRO A 326 1.11 2.31 8.19
N PHE A 327 1.39 1.41 7.24
CA PHE A 327 2.70 1.31 6.62
C PHE A 327 2.62 1.15 5.11
N LEU A 328 3.59 1.72 4.40
CA LEU A 328 3.68 1.69 2.94
C LEU A 328 4.96 0.96 2.51
N ILE A 329 4.86 -0.03 1.64
CA ILE A 329 5.99 -0.70 0.98
C ILE A 329 6.06 -0.21 -0.46
N MET A 330 6.97 0.70 -0.75
CA MET A 330 7.18 1.23 -2.09
C MET A 330 8.20 0.38 -2.85
N ILE A 331 7.85 -0.06 -4.06
CA ILE A 331 8.76 -0.85 -4.90
C ILE A 331 9.06 -0.07 -6.18
N ASP A 332 10.26 0.50 -6.29
CA ASP A 332 10.71 1.10 -7.55
C ASP A 332 11.05 0.01 -8.55
N GLU A 333 10.77 0.26 -9.84
CA GLU A 333 11.00 -0.68 -10.93
C GLU A 333 10.39 -2.08 -10.70
N ALA A 334 9.21 -2.14 -10.08
CA ALA A 334 8.51 -3.39 -9.74
C ALA A 334 8.35 -4.38 -10.92
N TRP A 335 8.36 -3.89 -12.16
CA TRP A 335 8.31 -4.74 -13.36
C TRP A 335 9.49 -5.71 -13.48
N LYS A 336 10.66 -5.37 -12.92
CA LYS A 336 11.83 -6.26 -12.89
C LYS A 336 11.59 -7.48 -12.01
N LEU A 337 10.79 -7.32 -10.96
CA LEU A 337 10.30 -8.42 -10.15
C LEU A 337 9.20 -9.17 -10.91
N LEU A 338 8.21 -8.46 -11.47
CA LEU A 338 7.08 -9.07 -12.20
C LEU A 338 7.47 -9.85 -13.47
N ALA A 339 8.69 -9.70 -13.98
CA ALA A 339 9.17 -10.44 -15.16
C ALA A 339 9.29 -11.96 -14.92
N GLY A 340 9.43 -12.41 -13.66
CA GLY A 340 9.47 -13.84 -13.32
C GLY A 340 8.06 -14.46 -13.24
N LYS A 341 7.86 -15.66 -13.81
CA LYS A 341 6.55 -16.36 -13.85
C LYS A 341 5.85 -16.47 -12.49
N ARG A 342 6.58 -16.52 -11.37
CA ARG A 342 6.04 -16.64 -10.00
C ARG A 342 6.14 -15.38 -9.15
N SER A 343 6.78 -14.33 -9.65
CA SER A 343 6.95 -13.10 -8.88
C SER A 343 5.67 -12.26 -8.80
N GLY A 344 4.77 -12.41 -9.78
CA GLY A 344 3.42 -11.84 -9.72
C GLY A 344 2.56 -12.42 -8.59
N GLU A 345 2.54 -13.76 -8.46
CA GLU A 345 1.85 -14.46 -7.36
C GLU A 345 2.36 -14.00 -6.00
N PHE A 346 3.68 -13.80 -5.89
CA PHE A 346 4.28 -13.30 -4.65
C PHE A 346 3.84 -11.86 -4.31
N ILE A 347 3.80 -10.93 -5.27
CA ILE A 347 3.36 -9.55 -5.01
C ILE A 347 1.88 -9.53 -4.62
N GLU A 348 1.06 -10.40 -5.23
CA GLU A 348 -0.34 -10.56 -4.83
C GLU A 348 -0.46 -11.03 -3.37
N GLU A 349 0.29 -12.07 -2.98
CA GLU A 349 0.30 -12.59 -1.62
C GLU A 349 0.83 -11.55 -0.62
N ALA A 350 1.91 -10.86 -0.97
CA ALA A 350 2.46 -9.76 -0.18
C ALA A 350 1.41 -8.66 0.05
N GLY A 351 0.66 -8.29 -1.00
CA GLY A 351 -0.42 -7.30 -0.90
C GLY A 351 -1.56 -7.76 -0.01
N ARG A 352 -1.89 -9.06 -0.03
CA ARG A 352 -2.91 -9.66 0.86
C ARG A 352 -2.48 -9.64 2.32
N ILE A 353 -1.22 -9.98 2.60
CA ILE A 353 -0.65 -9.94 3.94
C ILE A 353 -0.56 -8.50 4.44
N ALA A 354 -0.06 -7.57 3.62
CA ALA A 354 0.04 -6.16 3.98
C ALA A 354 -1.33 -5.60 4.39
N ARG A 355 -2.38 -5.89 3.60
CA ARG A 355 -3.76 -5.49 3.90
C ARG A 355 -4.24 -5.95 5.28
N LYS A 356 -3.91 -7.18 5.71
CA LYS A 356 -4.28 -7.72 7.04
C LYS A 356 -3.72 -6.86 8.20
N TYR A 357 -2.66 -6.11 7.93
CA TYR A 357 -1.94 -5.31 8.92
C TYR A 357 -2.02 -3.79 8.64
N ASN A 358 -3.04 -3.31 7.92
CA ASN A 358 -3.20 -1.91 7.51
C ASN A 358 -2.03 -1.38 6.67
N GLY A 359 -1.42 -2.26 5.88
CA GLY A 359 -0.34 -1.96 4.95
C GLY A 359 -0.82 -1.70 3.53
N SER A 360 0.00 -0.99 2.78
CA SER A 360 -0.14 -0.73 1.34
C SER A 360 1.15 -1.12 0.64
N ILE A 361 1.05 -1.62 -0.60
CA ILE A 361 2.16 -1.81 -1.53
C ILE A 361 1.99 -0.87 -2.72
#